data_AF-A0A377DH17-F1
#
_entry.id   AF-A0A377DH17-F1
#
_cell.length_a   1.000
_cell.length_b   1.000
_cell.length_c   1.000
_cell.angle_alpha   90.00
_cell.angle_beta   90.00
_cell.angle_gamma   90.00
#
_symmetry.space_group_name_H-M   'P 1'
#
loop_
_entity.id
_entity.type
_entity.pdbx_description
1 polymer ?
#
loop_
_entity_poly.entity_id
_entity_poly.type
_entity_poly.pdbx_seq_one_letter_code
_entity_poly.pdbx_strand_id
1 'polypeptide(L)' 'MMWRRDDAPLRKVAGIPGEFDKLRKNYLERREWSSLYVICDDASAASLLCKLGFNAVHHPAR' A
#
# COMPACT_ATOMS: atom_id res chain seq x y z
N MET A 1 -4.16 -5.60 2.96
CA MET A 1 -5.41 -5.69 2.16
C MET A 1 -5.66 -4.39 1.38
N MET A 2 -4.78 -4.03 0.45
CA MET A 2 -4.91 -2.79 -0.34
C MET A 2 -5.58 -3.07 -1.69
N TRP A 3 -5.25 -4.22 -2.30
CA TRP A 3 -5.82 -4.70 -3.56
C TRP A 3 -7.32 -5.02 -3.51
N ARG A 4 -7.86 -5.47 -2.36
CA ARG A 4 -9.30 -5.77 -2.22
C ARG A 4 -10.18 -4.52 -2.19
N ARG A 5 -9.63 -3.35 -1.79
CA ARG A 5 -10.39 -2.09 -1.76
C ARG A 5 -10.73 -1.55 -3.13
N ASP A 6 -9.83 -1.73 -4.10
CA ASP A 6 -10.03 -1.25 -5.47
C ASP A 6 -10.77 -2.27 -6.35
N ASP A 7 -10.59 -3.57 -6.08
CA ASP A 7 -11.24 -4.65 -6.82
C ASP A 7 -12.77 -4.66 -6.61
N ALA A 8 -13.26 -4.36 -5.40
CA ALA A 8 -14.70 -4.32 -5.11
C ALA A 8 -15.49 -3.26 -5.92
N PRO A 9 -15.09 -1.97 -5.99
CA PRO A 9 -15.75 -0.98 -6.83
C PRO A 9 -15.55 -1.27 -8.33
N LEU A 10 -14.37 -1.78 -8.74
CA LEU A 10 -14.12 -2.14 -10.13
C LEU A 10 -15.07 -3.25 -10.63
N ARG A 11 -15.28 -4.31 -9.82
CA ARG A 11 -16.24 -5.38 -10.14
C ARG A 11 -17.68 -4.90 -10.19
N LYS A 12 -18.06 -3.91 -9.37
CA LYS A 12 -19.41 -3.33 -9.38
C LYS A 12 -19.72 -2.54 -10.64
N VAL A 13 -18.71 -1.93 -11.28
CA VAL A 13 -18.91 -1.09 -12.47
C VAL A 13 -18.49 -1.77 -13.78
N ALA A 14 -18.08 -3.04 -13.74
CA ALA A 14 -17.47 -3.78 -14.85
C ALA A 14 -18.36 -4.01 -16.11
N GLY A 15 -19.54 -3.39 -16.20
CA GLY A 15 -20.41 -3.43 -17.37
C GLY A 15 -20.96 -2.07 -17.80
N ILE A 16 -20.55 -0.97 -17.16
CA ILE A 16 -21.09 0.36 -17.43
C ILE A 16 -20.03 1.18 -18.18
N PRO A 17 -20.25 1.52 -19.46
CA PRO A 17 -19.29 2.31 -20.23
C PRO A 17 -19.09 3.69 -19.59
N GLY A 18 -17.82 4.06 -19.35
CA GLY A 18 -17.42 5.35 -18.77
C GLY A 18 -17.22 5.39 -17.24
N GLU A 19 -17.69 4.38 -16.50
CA GLU A 19 -17.48 4.33 -15.03
C GLU A 19 -16.05 3.95 -14.64
N PHE A 20 -15.35 3.21 -15.51
CA PHE A 20 -13.93 2.89 -15.34
C PHE A 20 -13.07 4.17 -15.27
N ASP A 21 -13.31 5.12 -16.17
CA ASP A 21 -12.58 6.39 -16.20
C ASP A 21 -12.90 7.27 -15.01
N LYS A 22 -14.14 7.23 -14.50
CA LYS A 22 -14.52 7.95 -13.26
C LYS A 22 -13.81 7.39 -12.04
N LEU A 23 -13.70 6.06 -11.92
CA LEU A 23 -12.93 5.44 -10.84
C LEU A 23 -11.44 5.80 -10.91
N ARG A 24 -10.90 5.93 -12.13
CA ARG A 24 -9.51 6.31 -12.35
C ARG A 24 -9.25 7.79 -12.05
N LYS A 25 -10.21 8.67 -12.36
CA LYS A 25 -10.15 10.11 -12.07
C LYS A 25 -10.34 10.44 -10.59
N ASN A 26 -11.20 9.72 -9.89
CA ASN A 26 -11.49 9.92 -8.47
C ASN A 26 -10.72 8.95 -7.57
N TYR A 27 -9.61 8.38 -8.07
CA TYR A 27 -8.83 7.42 -7.30
C TYR A 27 -8.25 8.12 -6.07
N LEU A 28 -8.61 7.61 -4.90
CA LEU A 28 -8.19 8.18 -3.62
C LEU A 28 -6.66 8.12 -3.48
N GLU A 29 -6.10 9.06 -2.72
CA GLU A 29 -4.65 9.14 -2.52
C GLU A 29 -4.09 7.81 -2.00
N ARG A 30 -3.25 7.19 -2.82
CA ARG A 30 -2.58 5.94 -2.49
C ARG A 30 -1.15 6.23 -2.09
N ARG A 31 -0.90 6.14 -0.79
CA ARG A 31 0.43 6.28 -0.21
C ARG A 31 1.27 5.03 -0.51
N GLU A 32 2.54 5.24 -0.82
CA GLU A 32 3.51 4.16 -1.02
C GLU A 32 4.00 3.58 0.31
N TRP A 33 4.57 2.37 0.27
CA TRP A 33 5.14 1.71 1.44
C TRP A 33 6.30 2.49 2.07
N SER A 34 7.00 3.30 1.26
CA SER A 34 8.06 4.22 1.68
C SER A 34 7.55 5.31 2.63
N SER A 35 6.24 5.61 2.61
CA SER A 35 5.63 6.59 3.50
C SER A 35 5.36 6.07 4.91
N LEU A 36 5.52 4.77 5.13
CA LEU A 36 5.35 4.13 6.44
C LEU A 36 6.71 3.95 7.09
N TYR A 37 6.89 4.61 8.24
CA TYR A 37 8.07 4.42 9.07
C TYR A 37 7.86 3.22 10.01
N VAL A 38 8.70 2.20 9.89
CA VAL A 38 8.55 0.95 10.65
C VAL A 38 9.75 0.76 11.57
N ILE A 39 9.49 0.70 12.87
CA ILE A 39 10.52 0.42 13.87
C ILE A 39 10.50 -1.07 14.17
N CYS A 40 11.63 -1.73 13.97
CA CYS A 40 11.82 -3.15 14.25
C CYS A 40 12.88 -3.33 15.33
N ASP A 41 12.65 -4.27 16.22
CA ASP A 41 13.61 -4.75 17.22
C ASP A 41 14.59 -5.80 16.65
N ASP A 42 14.28 -6.35 15.48
CA ASP A 42 15.12 -7.30 14.74
C ASP A 42 15.77 -6.64 13.50
N ALA A 43 17.10 -6.73 13.42
CA ALA A 43 17.90 -6.15 12.34
C ALA A 43 17.66 -6.82 10.97
N SER A 44 17.37 -8.11 10.95
CA SER A 44 17.05 -8.86 9.72
C SER A 44 15.67 -8.46 9.18
N ALA A 45 14.69 -8.25 10.07
CA ALA A 45 13.37 -7.77 9.72
C ALA A 45 13.42 -6.34 9.15
N ALA A 46 14.18 -5.43 9.78
CA ALA A 46 14.40 -4.08 9.26
C ALA A 46 15.03 -4.10 7.86
N SER A 47 16.06 -4.93 7.65
CA SER A 47 16.72 -5.06 6.34
C SER A 47 15.77 -5.59 5.26
N LEU A 48 14.94 -6.58 5.59
CA LEU A 48 13.96 -7.14 4.66
C LEU A 48 12.90 -6.11 4.29
N LEU A 49 12.38 -5.36 5.27
CA LEU A 49 11.38 -4.32 5.04
C LEU A 49 11.93 -3.17 4.18
N CYS A 50 13.19 -2.77 4.39
CA CYS A 50 13.87 -1.82 3.51
C CYS A 50 13.95 -2.33 2.06
N LYS A 51 14.28 -3.61 1.85
CA LYS A 51 14.31 -4.21 0.50
C LYS A 51 12.94 -4.27 -0.16
N LEU A 52 11.87 -4.40 0.64
CA LEU A 52 10.49 -4.37 0.15
C LEU A 52 10.01 -2.94 -0.16
N GLY A 53 10.79 -1.91 0.18
CA GLY A 53 10.45 -0.50 -0.09
C GLY A 53 9.76 0.22 1.08
N PHE A 54 9.79 -0.36 2.29
CA PHE A 54 9.37 0.34 3.51
C PHE A 54 10.52 1.18 4.07
N ASN A 55 10.19 2.25 4.78
CA ASN A 55 11.17 3.00 5.54
C ASN A 55 11.32 2.36 6.93
N ALA A 56 12.13 1.30 7.03
CA ALA A 56 12.30 0.53 8.26
C ALA A 56 13.62 0.84 8.98
N VAL A 57 13.56 0.98 10.31
CA VAL A 57 14.73 1.18 11.16
C VAL A 57 14.81 0.10 12.23
N HIS A 58 16.03 -0.31 12.53
CA HIS A 58 16.29 -1.20 13.66
C HIS A 58 16.50 -0.38 14.93
N HIS A 59 15.64 -0.59 15.92
CA HIS A 59 15.77 -0.04 17.26
C HIS A 59 15.87 -1.20 18.25
N PRO A 60 17.09 -1.53 18.72
CA PRO A 60 17.25 -2.62 19.68
C PRO A 60 16.53 -2.25 20.98
N ALA A 61 15.57 -3.07 21.37
CA ALA A 61 14.93 -2.94 22.68
C ALA A 61 16.00 -3.20 23.76
N ARG A 62 16.23 -2.21 24.62
CA ARG A 62 17.21 -2.28 25.71
C ARG A 62 16.75 -3.22 26.82
#